data_AF-A0AAZ3RY10-F1
#
_entry.id   AF-A0AAZ3RY10-F1
#
_cell.length_a   1.000
_cell.length_b   1.000
_cell.length_c   1.000
_cell.angle_alpha   90.00
_cell.angle_beta   90.00
_cell.angle_gamma   90.00
#
_symmetry.space_group_name_H-M   'P 1'
#
loop_
_entity.id
_entity.type
_entity.pdbx_description
1 polymer ?
#
loop_
_entity_poly.entity_id
_entity_poly.type
_entity_poly.pdbx_seq_one_letter_code
_entity_poly.pdbx_strand_id
1 'polypeptide(L)'
;MVRWMSNRSLLPGWKRLFLDCSGEPWTCFLECAPSSGKANVSDVVLINLAYVSEVDIINDRTETPPPLASLNVSKLANRARSEKEDKLSQAYAISAGVSVEGQQLFQTIHKTIKDCKWQEKNIMVMDDVVISPPYQVENCKGKEGSALSHVRKIVEKHFRDVESQKSVQRPQAQQTQKDSTLSS
;
A
#
# COMPACT_ATOMS: atom_id res chain seq x y z
N MET A 1 34.94 -2.19 -9.70
CA MET A 1 35.35 -0.78 -9.47
C MET A 1 34.07 0.04 -9.45
N VAL A 2 33.61 0.46 -8.26
CA VAL A 2 32.32 1.15 -8.08
C VAL A 2 32.55 2.63 -8.35
N ARG A 3 31.75 3.25 -9.23
CA ARG A 3 31.99 4.60 -9.73
C ARG A 3 30.73 5.45 -9.55
N TRP A 4 30.86 6.60 -8.87
CA TRP A 4 29.74 7.39 -8.34
C TRP A 4 29.62 8.73 -9.09
N MET A 5 28.40 9.15 -9.44
CA MET A 5 28.14 10.49 -9.96
C MET A 5 27.55 11.40 -8.89
N SER A 6 27.87 12.70 -8.93
CA SER A 6 27.17 13.68 -8.10
C SER A 6 26.88 15.01 -8.80
N ASN A 7 25.70 15.47 -8.42
CA ASN A 7 25.02 16.74 -8.57
C ASN A 7 25.90 18.01 -8.60
N ARG A 8 25.97 18.66 -9.78
CA ARG A 8 25.62 20.10 -9.88
C ARG A 8 25.26 20.54 -11.31
N SER A 9 24.03 21.07 -11.40
CA SER A 9 23.62 22.22 -12.22
C SER A 9 23.52 22.07 -13.75
N LEU A 10 22.78 21.06 -14.23
CA LEU A 10 21.94 21.24 -15.43
C LEU A 10 20.64 20.43 -15.24
N LEU A 11 19.50 21.12 -15.33
CA LEU A 11 18.10 20.67 -15.21
C LEU A 11 17.53 20.50 -13.78
N PRO A 12 16.36 21.12 -13.47
CA PRO A 12 15.69 20.95 -12.19
C PRO A 12 15.03 19.57 -12.12
N GLY A 13 15.61 18.64 -11.35
CA GLY A 13 14.90 17.41 -10.96
C GLY A 13 15.74 16.15 -10.72
N TRP A 14 17.00 16.09 -11.18
CA TRP A 14 17.78 14.84 -11.16
C TRP A 14 18.88 14.91 -10.10
N LYS A 15 18.92 13.99 -9.13
CA LYS A 15 19.80 14.12 -7.95
C LYS A 15 20.89 13.06 -7.73
N ARG A 16 20.89 11.91 -8.41
CA ARG A 16 22.08 11.01 -8.39
C ARG A 16 21.98 9.88 -9.41
N LEU A 17 23.03 9.62 -10.17
CA LEU A 17 23.16 8.41 -11.02
C LEU A 17 24.13 7.43 -10.36
N PHE A 18 23.76 6.15 -10.36
CA PHE A 18 24.46 5.03 -9.77
C PHE A 18 24.59 3.89 -10.78
N LEU A 19 25.80 3.66 -11.30
CA LEU A 19 26.09 2.40 -11.97
C LEU A 19 26.74 1.45 -10.96
N ASP A 20 25.95 0.49 -10.46
CA ASP A 20 26.48 -0.67 -9.77
C ASP A 20 26.71 -1.78 -10.81
N CYS A 21 27.96 -2.19 -10.97
CA CYS A 21 28.39 -3.19 -11.94
C CYS A 21 28.47 -4.60 -11.34
N SER A 22 27.88 -4.85 -10.16
CA SER A 22 28.17 -6.04 -9.35
C SER A 22 27.13 -7.17 -9.33
N GLY A 23 26.17 -7.22 -10.28
CA GLY A 23 25.20 -8.34 -10.29
C GLY A 23 24.65 -8.75 -11.65
N GLU A 24 24.26 -7.78 -12.48
CA GLU A 24 23.82 -8.01 -13.86
C GLU A 24 24.41 -6.89 -14.73
N PRO A 25 25.14 -7.18 -15.82
CA PRO A 25 25.91 -6.17 -16.58
C PRO A 25 25.03 -5.11 -17.30
N TRP A 26 23.71 -5.15 -17.12
CA TRP A 26 22.75 -4.38 -17.89
C TRP A 26 21.80 -3.53 -17.05
N THR A 27 22.06 -3.23 -15.77
CA THR A 27 21.14 -2.37 -14.97
C THR A 27 21.86 -1.16 -14.36
N CYS A 28 21.31 0.03 -14.58
CA CYS A 28 21.73 1.28 -13.92
C CYS A 28 20.65 1.75 -12.93
N PHE A 29 21.06 2.28 -11.79
CA PHE A 29 20.18 2.87 -10.78
C PHE A 29 20.25 4.40 -10.84
N LEU A 30 19.11 5.07 -10.75
CA LEU A 30 19.02 6.53 -10.72
C LEU A 30 18.21 6.93 -9.49
N GLU A 31 18.79 7.74 -8.62
CA GLU A 31 18.11 8.37 -7.50
C GLU A 31 17.56 9.74 -7.92
N CYS A 32 16.24 9.86 -7.82
CA CYS A 32 15.46 11.03 -8.15
C CYS A 32 14.87 11.67 -6.89
N ALA A 33 14.47 12.94 -7.02
CA ALA A 33 13.67 13.58 -5.98
C ALA A 33 12.37 12.79 -5.74
N PRO A 34 11.90 12.69 -4.50
CA PRO A 34 10.73 11.89 -4.17
C PRO A 34 9.45 12.49 -4.77
N SER A 35 8.74 11.72 -5.59
CA SER A 35 7.38 12.06 -6.07
C SER A 35 6.38 12.19 -4.93
N SER A 36 6.63 11.51 -3.81
CA SER A 36 5.77 11.54 -2.61
C SER A 36 5.89 12.82 -1.76
N GLY A 37 6.83 13.72 -2.07
CA GLY A 37 7.08 14.96 -1.32
C GLY A 37 7.71 14.77 0.08
N LYS A 38 7.99 13.53 0.50
CA LYS A 38 8.62 13.25 1.80
C LYS A 38 10.14 13.38 1.70
N ALA A 39 10.75 14.25 2.51
CA ALA A 39 12.19 14.51 2.45
C ALA A 39 13.10 13.31 2.79
N ASN A 40 12.56 12.27 3.44
CA ASN A 40 13.31 11.09 3.90
C ASN A 40 13.21 9.89 2.95
N VAL A 41 12.65 10.08 1.76
CA VAL A 41 12.59 9.03 0.73
C VAL A 41 13.11 9.60 -0.58
N SER A 42 13.53 8.70 -1.47
CA SER A 42 13.96 9.03 -2.82
C SER A 42 13.27 8.08 -3.78
N ASP A 43 13.02 8.57 -5.00
CA ASP A 43 12.53 7.70 -6.06
C ASP A 43 13.74 7.03 -6.70
N VAL A 44 13.75 5.70 -6.77
CA VAL A 44 14.85 4.94 -7.39
C VAL A 44 14.35 4.35 -8.71
N VAL A 45 14.96 4.76 -9.82
CA VAL A 45 14.64 4.29 -11.17
C VAL A 45 15.70 3.29 -11.61
N LEU A 46 15.26 2.12 -12.08
CA LEU A 46 16.14 1.11 -12.66
C LEU A 46 16.04 1.20 -14.18
N ILE A 47 17.19 1.36 -14.83
CA ILE A 47 17.32 1.46 -16.28
C ILE A 47 17.97 0.19 -16.79
N ASN A 48 17.29 -0.50 -17.70
CA ASN A 48 17.87 -1.64 -18.40
C ASN A 48 18.76 -1.13 -19.56
N LEU A 49 20.07 -1.26 -19.37
CA LEU A 49 21.11 -0.87 -20.30
C LEU A 49 21.18 -1.75 -21.55
N ALA A 50 20.53 -2.94 -21.58
CA ALA A 50 20.47 -3.74 -22.80
C ALA A 50 19.74 -3.03 -23.96
N TYR A 51 18.91 -2.03 -23.63
CA TYR A 51 18.18 -1.19 -24.59
C TYR A 51 18.77 0.22 -24.71
N VAL A 52 19.97 0.45 -24.18
CA VAL A 52 20.65 1.75 -24.23
C VAL A 52 21.81 1.66 -25.23
N SER A 53 21.78 2.52 -26.25
CA SER A 53 22.79 2.52 -27.32
C SER A 53 24.12 3.15 -26.89
N GLU A 54 24.07 4.18 -26.05
CA GLU A 54 25.24 4.97 -25.67
C GLU A 54 25.06 5.55 -24.26
N VAL A 55 26.14 5.55 -23.48
CA VAL A 55 26.18 6.11 -22.13
C VAL A 55 27.43 6.97 -21.99
N ASP A 56 27.23 8.27 -21.79
CA ASP A 56 28.31 9.22 -21.56
C ASP A 56 28.53 9.50 -20.08
N ILE A 57 29.80 9.45 -19.65
CA ILE A 57 30.19 9.80 -18.30
C ILE A 57 30.48 11.30 -18.24
N ILE A 58 29.51 12.07 -17.73
CA ILE A 58 29.61 13.53 -17.63
C ILE A 58 30.54 13.97 -16.50
N ASN A 59 30.53 13.26 -15.36
CA ASN A 59 31.38 13.57 -14.21
C ASN A 59 31.55 12.33 -13.33
N ASP A 60 32.76 12.09 -12.85
CA ASP A 60 33.07 10.97 -11.97
C ASP A 60 33.64 11.45 -10.63
N ARG A 61 33.08 10.96 -9.52
CA ARG A 61 33.59 11.24 -8.18
C ARG A 61 34.56 10.15 -7.72
N THR A 62 35.77 10.56 -7.39
CA THR A 62 36.83 9.73 -6.78
C THR A 62 36.72 9.61 -5.25
N GLU A 63 35.85 10.39 -4.61
CA GLU A 63 35.64 10.34 -3.16
C GLU A 63 34.85 9.09 -2.76
N THR A 64 35.30 8.40 -1.71
CA THR A 64 34.57 7.25 -1.19
C THR A 64 33.25 7.72 -0.57
N PRO A 65 32.10 7.16 -0.99
CA PRO A 65 30.81 7.55 -0.46
C PRO A 65 30.70 7.21 1.03
N PRO A 66 29.83 7.92 1.78
CA PRO A 66 29.52 7.50 3.14
C PRO A 66 28.98 6.06 3.11
N PRO A 67 29.37 5.24 4.10
CA PRO A 67 28.89 3.87 4.18
C PRO A 67 27.37 3.84 4.25
N LEU A 68 26.78 2.89 3.53
CA LEU A 68 25.33 2.71 3.54
C LEU A 68 24.85 2.40 4.96
N ALA A 69 23.69 2.94 5.32
CA ALA A 69 23.04 2.60 6.57
C ALA A 69 22.77 1.08 6.61
N SER A 70 23.04 0.46 7.76
CA SER A 70 22.74 -0.95 7.94
C SER A 70 21.24 -1.19 7.84
N LEU A 71 20.84 -2.10 6.95
CA LEU A 71 19.46 -2.50 6.79
C LEU A 71 19.11 -3.60 7.79
N ASN A 72 17.95 -3.48 8.43
CA ASN A 72 17.40 -4.56 9.24
C ASN A 72 16.69 -5.58 8.33
N VAL A 73 17.45 -6.54 7.81
CA VAL A 73 16.96 -7.56 6.87
C VAL A 73 15.80 -8.36 7.47
N SER A 74 15.85 -8.67 8.76
CA SER A 74 14.77 -9.40 9.45
C SER A 74 13.45 -8.63 9.44
N LYS A 75 13.48 -7.32 9.68
CA LYS A 75 12.29 -6.45 9.63
C LYS A 75 11.73 -6.36 8.23
N LEU A 76 12.60 -6.28 7.21
CA LEU A 76 12.18 -6.27 5.80
C LEU A 76 11.53 -7.61 5.40
N ALA A 77 12.14 -8.73 5.80
CA ALA A 77 11.60 -10.06 5.53
C ALA A 77 10.24 -10.28 6.20
N ASN A 78 10.05 -9.80 7.43
CA ASN A 78 8.76 -9.86 8.12
C ASN A 78 7.70 -9.02 7.40
N ARG A 79 8.05 -7.81 6.94
CA ARG A 79 7.13 -6.97 6.14
C ARG A 79 6.73 -7.67 4.84
N ALA A 80 7.71 -8.21 4.11
CA ALA A 80 7.45 -8.92 2.86
C ALA A 80 6.54 -10.15 3.07
N ARG A 81 6.75 -10.91 4.14
CA ARG A 81 5.87 -12.03 4.51
C ARG A 81 4.45 -11.58 4.84
N SER A 82 4.29 -10.56 5.68
CA SER A 82 2.97 -10.04 6.05
C SER A 82 2.20 -9.52 4.82
N GLU A 83 2.84 -8.75 3.94
CA GLU A 83 2.20 -8.25 2.71
C GLU A 83 1.78 -9.38 1.77
N LYS A 84 2.58 -10.46 1.72
CA LYS A 84 2.24 -11.66 0.95
C LYS A 84 1.02 -12.37 1.54
N GLU A 85 1.00 -12.59 2.86
CA GLU A 85 -0.14 -13.22 3.55
C GLU A 85 -1.42 -12.40 3.40
N ASP A 86 -1.34 -11.07 3.52
CA ASP A 86 -2.50 -10.17 3.34
C ASP A 86 -3.11 -10.29 1.94
N LYS A 87 -2.26 -10.32 0.90
CA LYS A 87 -2.70 -10.49 -0.50
C LYS A 87 -3.28 -11.87 -0.76
N LEU A 88 -2.67 -12.92 -0.21
CA LEU A 88 -3.18 -14.29 -0.31
C LEU A 88 -4.55 -14.42 0.36
N SER A 89 -4.71 -13.83 1.55
CA SER A 89 -5.97 -13.77 2.27
C SER A 89 -7.05 -13.04 1.48
N GLN A 90 -6.72 -11.89 0.87
CA GLN A 90 -7.64 -11.16 0.01
C GLN A 90 -8.05 -11.96 -1.24
N ALA A 91 -7.08 -12.61 -1.91
CA ALA A 91 -7.35 -13.44 -3.07
C ALA A 91 -8.23 -14.64 -2.72
N TYR A 92 -7.99 -15.26 -1.57
CA TYR A 92 -8.84 -16.32 -1.03
C TYR A 92 -10.29 -15.86 -0.88
N ALA A 93 -10.52 -14.73 -0.21
CA ALA A 93 -11.88 -14.21 0.01
C ALA A 93 -12.63 -13.96 -1.31
N ILE A 94 -11.93 -13.42 -2.31
CA ILE A 94 -12.49 -13.24 -3.66
C ILE A 94 -12.85 -14.60 -4.28
N SER A 95 -11.93 -15.56 -4.24
CA SER A 95 -12.16 -16.90 -4.81
C SER A 95 -13.28 -17.68 -4.12
N ALA A 96 -13.45 -17.48 -2.81
CA ALA A 96 -14.52 -18.08 -2.02
C ALA A 96 -15.89 -17.40 -2.25
N GLY A 97 -15.95 -16.30 -3.00
CA GLY A 97 -17.18 -15.56 -3.25
C GLY A 97 -17.72 -14.83 -2.01
N VAL A 98 -16.83 -14.31 -1.17
CA VAL A 98 -17.18 -13.47 -0.02
C VAL A 98 -17.67 -12.10 -0.51
N SER A 99 -18.72 -11.56 0.11
CA SER A 99 -19.25 -10.23 -0.24
C SER A 99 -18.23 -9.12 0.03
N VAL A 100 -18.34 -8.01 -0.71
CA VAL A 100 -17.46 -6.84 -0.51
C VAL A 100 -17.53 -6.33 0.92
N GLU A 101 -18.71 -6.35 1.54
CA GLU A 101 -18.92 -6.00 2.95
C GLU A 101 -18.13 -6.91 3.90
N GLY A 102 -18.16 -8.23 3.68
CA GLY A 102 -17.38 -9.18 4.46
C GLY A 102 -15.87 -8.96 4.30
N GLN A 103 -15.41 -8.68 3.07
CA GLN A 103 -13.99 -8.36 2.81
C GLN A 103 -13.56 -7.08 3.54
N GLN A 104 -14.39 -6.03 3.52
CA GLN A 104 -14.12 -4.77 4.22
C GLN A 104 -14.09 -4.97 5.74
N LEU A 105 -15.03 -5.75 6.29
CA LEU A 105 -15.06 -6.06 7.72
C LEU A 105 -13.79 -6.82 8.14
N PHE A 106 -13.38 -7.84 7.38
CA PHE A 106 -12.14 -8.57 7.63
C PHE A 106 -10.93 -7.65 7.67
N GLN A 107 -10.82 -6.71 6.72
CA GLN A 107 -9.73 -5.74 6.72
C GLN A 107 -9.74 -4.83 7.96
N THR A 108 -10.91 -4.41 8.42
CA THR A 108 -11.03 -3.62 9.66
C THR A 108 -10.59 -4.43 10.88
N ILE A 109 -11.04 -5.69 10.99
CA ILE A 109 -10.65 -6.58 12.06
C ILE A 109 -9.13 -6.85 12.00
N HIS A 110 -8.59 -7.19 10.85
CA HIS A 110 -7.16 -7.50 10.65
C HIS A 110 -6.21 -6.32 10.94
N LYS A 111 -6.72 -5.08 10.86
CA LYS A 111 -5.98 -3.88 11.29
C LYS A 111 -5.91 -3.76 12.81
N THR A 112 -6.93 -4.21 13.53
CA THR A 112 -7.00 -4.14 15.00
C THR A 112 -6.45 -5.39 15.67
N ILE A 113 -6.74 -6.57 15.13
CA ILE A 113 -6.39 -7.89 15.64
C ILE A 113 -5.69 -8.64 14.51
N LYS A 114 -4.40 -8.93 14.68
CA LYS A 114 -3.61 -9.63 13.65
C LYS A 114 -3.93 -11.11 13.54
N ASP A 115 -4.41 -11.71 14.62
CA ASP A 115 -4.80 -13.11 14.66
C ASP A 115 -6.25 -13.28 14.17
N CYS A 116 -6.44 -13.13 12.85
CA CYS A 116 -7.69 -13.47 12.20
C CYS A 116 -7.45 -14.12 10.84
N LYS A 117 -8.27 -15.10 10.48
CA LYS A 117 -8.14 -15.88 9.25
C LYS A 117 -9.51 -16.18 8.66
N TRP A 118 -9.51 -16.50 7.37
CA TRP A 118 -10.70 -17.01 6.73
C TRP A 118 -10.90 -18.49 7.04
N GLN A 119 -12.14 -18.86 7.35
CA GLN A 119 -12.61 -20.23 7.39
C GLN A 119 -13.80 -20.33 6.44
N GLU A 120 -13.56 -20.81 5.22
CA GLU A 120 -14.53 -20.77 4.12
C GLU A 120 -14.99 -19.33 3.84
N LYS A 121 -16.25 -19.01 4.13
CA LYS A 121 -16.80 -17.65 4.06
C LYS A 121 -16.81 -16.94 5.40
N ASN A 122 -16.45 -17.62 6.49
CA ASN A 122 -16.49 -17.07 7.84
C ASN A 122 -15.16 -16.40 8.20
N ILE A 123 -15.23 -15.39 9.06
CA ILE A 123 -14.05 -14.75 9.65
C ILE A 123 -13.84 -15.40 11.01
N MET A 124 -12.68 -16.03 11.20
CA MET A 124 -12.26 -16.59 12.48
C MET A 124 -11.27 -15.64 13.15
N VAL A 125 -11.57 -15.22 14.37
CA VAL A 125 -10.76 -14.27 15.16
C VAL A 125 -10.28 -14.99 16.41
N MET A 126 -8.96 -15.00 16.62
CA MET A 126 -8.29 -15.65 17.75
C MET A 126 -8.70 -17.12 17.99
N ASP A 127 -9.13 -17.83 16.95
CA ASP A 127 -9.68 -19.20 17.03
C ASP A 127 -10.87 -19.40 17.99
N ASP A 128 -11.38 -18.33 18.61
CA ASP A 128 -12.42 -18.36 19.65
C ASP A 128 -13.75 -17.73 19.17
N VAL A 129 -13.69 -16.82 18.18
CA VAL A 129 -14.85 -16.09 17.65
C VAL A 129 -14.97 -16.31 16.14
N VAL A 130 -16.17 -16.65 15.70
CA VAL A 130 -16.53 -16.88 14.30
C VAL A 130 -17.61 -15.87 13.91
N ILE A 131 -17.37 -15.14 12.82
CA ILE A 131 -18.33 -14.22 12.22
C ILE A 131 -18.75 -14.82 10.88
N SER A 132 -20.04 -15.10 10.76
CA SER A 132 -20.64 -15.70 9.57
C SER A 132 -21.39 -14.66 8.73
N PRO A 133 -21.53 -14.85 7.41
CA PRO A 133 -22.46 -14.05 6.60
C PRO A 133 -23.87 -14.04 7.25
N PRO A 134 -24.60 -12.91 7.26
CA PRO A 134 -24.35 -11.61 6.59
C PRO A 134 -23.42 -10.63 7.36
N TYR A 135 -22.50 -11.14 8.19
CA TYR A 135 -21.45 -10.37 8.88
C TYR A 135 -21.95 -9.26 9.81
N GLN A 136 -23.14 -9.45 10.40
CA GLN A 136 -23.70 -8.53 11.39
C GLN A 136 -23.16 -8.83 12.79
N VAL A 137 -23.38 -7.88 13.71
CA VAL A 137 -23.04 -8.04 15.14
C VAL A 137 -23.70 -9.30 15.73
N GLU A 138 -24.93 -9.58 15.33
CA GLU A 138 -25.70 -10.76 15.74
C GLU A 138 -25.13 -12.09 15.21
N ASN A 139 -24.37 -12.05 14.11
CA ASN A 139 -23.76 -13.23 13.50
C ASN A 139 -22.38 -13.57 14.09
N CYS A 140 -21.93 -12.80 15.08
CA CYS A 140 -20.72 -13.09 15.85
C CYS A 140 -21.02 -14.14 16.91
N LYS A 141 -20.44 -15.34 16.74
CA LYS A 141 -20.56 -16.48 17.67
C LYS A 141 -19.20 -16.83 18.25
N GLY A 142 -19.15 -17.23 19.50
CA GLY A 142 -17.91 -17.61 20.17
C GLY A 142 -18.14 -17.90 21.64
N LYS A 143 -17.08 -18.21 22.38
CA LYS A 143 -17.17 -18.33 23.84
C LYS A 143 -17.58 -16.98 24.44
N GLU A 144 -18.55 -17.01 25.36
CA GLU A 144 -18.94 -15.82 26.11
C GLU A 144 -17.74 -15.25 26.88
N GLY A 145 -17.47 -13.96 26.69
CA GLY A 145 -16.30 -13.33 27.28
C GLY A 145 -15.91 -11.99 26.66
N SER A 146 -14.73 -11.50 27.08
CA SER A 146 -14.18 -10.23 26.63
C SER A 146 -13.84 -10.21 25.14
N ALA A 147 -13.37 -11.34 24.59
CA ALA A 147 -13.04 -11.48 23.18
C ALA A 147 -14.26 -11.25 22.27
N LEU A 148 -15.36 -11.97 22.51
CA LEU A 148 -16.61 -11.80 21.76
C LEU A 148 -17.15 -10.37 21.87
N SER A 149 -17.13 -9.80 23.08
CA SER A 149 -17.56 -8.42 23.32
C SER A 149 -16.70 -7.40 22.56
N HIS A 150 -15.39 -7.63 22.48
CA HIS A 150 -14.48 -6.77 21.74
C HIS A 150 -14.70 -6.85 20.23
N VAL A 151 -14.85 -8.07 19.69
CA VAL A 151 -15.15 -8.28 18.26
C VAL A 151 -16.46 -7.60 17.89
N ARG A 152 -17.53 -7.77 18.68
CA ARG A 152 -18.82 -7.09 18.43
C ARG A 152 -18.68 -5.56 18.36
N LYS A 153 -17.90 -4.95 19.24
CA LYS A 153 -17.61 -3.50 19.20
C LYS A 153 -16.88 -3.08 17.93
N ILE A 154 -15.95 -3.90 17.44
CA ILE A 154 -15.24 -3.63 16.18
C ILE A 154 -16.22 -3.70 15.00
N VAL A 155 -17.09 -4.72 14.96
CA VAL A 155 -18.11 -4.87 13.91
C VAL A 155 -19.08 -3.68 13.92
N GLU A 156 -19.60 -3.30 15.09
CA GLU A 156 -20.49 -2.14 15.23
C GLU A 156 -19.81 -0.84 14.76
N LYS A 157 -18.56 -0.61 15.18
CA LYS A 157 -17.77 0.54 14.74
C LYS A 157 -17.58 0.53 13.22
N HIS A 158 -17.29 -0.62 12.62
CA HIS A 158 -17.11 -0.74 11.18
C HIS A 158 -18.34 -0.24 10.41
N PHE A 159 -19.54 -0.69 10.78
CA PHE A 159 -20.78 -0.25 10.13
C PHE A 159 -21.01 1.27 10.28
N ARG A 160 -20.74 1.82 11.47
CA ARG A 160 -20.83 3.28 11.71
C ARG A 160 -19.85 4.07 10.85
N ASP A 161 -18.61 3.60 10.72
CA ASP A 161 -17.57 4.24 9.91
C ASP A 161 -17.93 4.19 8.40
N VAL A 162 -18.46 3.05 7.93
CA VAL A 162 -18.91 2.89 6.53
C VAL A 162 -20.09 3.79 6.20
N GLU A 163 -21.07 3.93 7.10
CA GLU A 163 -22.21 4.84 6.93
C GLU A 163 -21.77 6.30 6.88
N SER A 164 -20.83 6.66 7.76
CA SER A 164 -20.24 8.01 7.81
C SER A 164 -19.45 8.34 6.53
N GLN A 165 -18.84 7.37 5.87
CA GLN A 165 -18.14 7.58 4.60
C GLN A 165 -19.11 7.69 3.40
N LYS A 166 -20.23 6.96 3.42
CA LYS A 166 -21.27 7.07 2.37
C LYS A 166 -21.90 8.46 2.33
N SER A 167 -22.08 9.14 3.46
CA SER A 167 -22.69 10.48 3.50
C SER A 167 -21.79 11.60 2.93
N VAL A 168 -20.47 11.37 2.84
CA VAL A 168 -19.50 12.36 2.32
C VAL A 168 -19.36 12.28 0.79
N GLN A 169 -19.76 11.16 0.16
CA GLN A 169 -19.69 10.97 -1.31
C GLN A 169 -21.08 11.11 -1.97
N ARG A 170 -21.69 12.29 -1.91
CA ARG A 170 -22.82 12.65 -2.78
C ARG A 170 -22.31 13.54 -3.93
N PRO A 171 -22.36 13.13 -5.20
CA PRO A 171 -21.97 14.01 -6.31
C PRO A 171 -22.96 15.17 -6.44
N GLN A 172 -22.45 16.40 -6.37
CA GLN A 172 -23.13 17.58 -6.91
C GLN A 172 -23.23 17.41 -8.44
N ALA A 173 -24.39 17.02 -8.93
CA ALA A 173 -24.73 17.16 -10.34
C ALA A 173 -26.22 17.48 -10.47
N GLN A 174 -26.55 18.77 -10.38
CA GLN A 174 -27.70 19.40 -11.06
C GLN A 174 -27.68 20.92 -10.83
N GLN A 175 -27.03 21.64 -11.74
CA GLN A 175 -27.27 23.07 -11.93
C GLN A 175 -26.87 23.46 -13.36
N THR A 176 -27.79 23.33 -14.33
CA THR A 176 -27.83 24.20 -15.52
C THR A 176 -29.22 24.10 -16.17
N GLN A 177 -30.04 25.13 -16.02
CA GLN A 177 -30.87 25.73 -17.07
C GLN A 177 -31.71 26.88 -16.48
N LYS A 178 -31.16 28.09 -16.57
CA LYS A 178 -31.87 29.38 -16.60
C LYS A 178 -30.97 30.32 -17.39
N ASP A 179 -31.31 30.54 -18.66
CA ASP A 179 -31.63 31.88 -19.20
C ASP A 179 -31.64 31.84 -20.73
N SER A 180 -32.80 32.13 -21.33
CA SER A 180 -32.90 32.79 -22.63
C SER A 180 -34.32 33.30 -22.80
N THR A 181 -34.63 34.42 -22.16
CA THR A 181 -35.76 35.27 -22.54
C THR A 181 -35.21 36.38 -23.43
N LEU A 182 -35.43 36.28 -24.74
CA LEU A 182 -35.19 37.37 -25.68
C LEU A 182 -36.41 38.31 -25.66
N SER A 183 -36.14 39.59 -25.41
CA SER A 183 -37.08 40.70 -25.56
C SER A 183 -37.64 40.79 -26.98
N SER A 184 -38.92 41.14 -27.06
CA SER A 184 -39.50 41.91 -28.17
C SER A 184 -39.46 43.40 -27.81
#